data_AF-A0A846EIN3-F1
#
_entry.id   AF-A0A846EIN3-F1
#
_cell.length_a   1.000
_cell.length_b   1.000
_cell.length_c   1.000
_cell.angle_alpha   90.00
_cell.angle_beta   90.00
_cell.angle_gamma   90.00
#
_symmetry.space_group_name_H-M   'P 1'
#
loop_
_entity.id
_entity.type
_entity.pdbx_description
1 polymer ?
#
loop_
_entity_poly.entity_id
_entity_poly.type
_entity_poly.pdbx_seq_one_letter_code
_entity_poly.pdbx_strand_id
1 'polypeptide(L)'
;MSLNELEYIEIVDSDIIDDTVEDSNLQGRASSKNQDQGQWLNDQDWLKLEKLIPNYYGNYTIKFNRPIGRVYHTDGSVTDNVIYAVIGRNPDGTIKYAYPIVKPK
;
A
#
# COMPACT_ATOMS: atom_id res chain seq x y z
N MET A 1 8.72 -27.94 -7.08
CA MET A 1 7.54 -27.15 -6.68
C MET A 1 7.84 -25.70 -7.04
N SER A 2 7.00 -25.11 -7.90
CA SER A 2 7.20 -23.78 -8.46
C SER A 2 6.88 -22.71 -7.42
N LEU A 3 7.70 -21.65 -7.35
CA LEU A 3 7.54 -20.50 -6.46
C LEU A 3 6.52 -19.51 -7.04
N ASN A 4 5.55 -19.16 -6.19
CA ASN A 4 4.86 -17.87 -6.07
C ASN A 4 4.12 -17.32 -7.29
N GLU A 5 2.89 -17.79 -7.49
CA GLU A 5 1.86 -16.93 -8.10
C GLU A 5 1.55 -15.80 -7.11
N LEU A 6 1.75 -14.55 -7.54
CA LEU A 6 1.31 -13.38 -6.79
C LEU A 6 -0.22 -13.46 -6.64
N GLU A 7 -0.70 -13.67 -5.43
CA GLU A 7 -2.13 -13.76 -5.15
C GLU A 7 -2.72 -12.34 -5.23
N TYR A 8 -3.36 -12.01 -6.35
CA TYR A 8 -4.05 -10.75 -6.56
C TYR A 8 -5.43 -10.81 -5.90
N ILE A 9 -5.64 -10.01 -4.86
CA ILE A 9 -6.94 -9.81 -4.23
C ILE A 9 -7.52 -8.51 -4.77
N GLU A 10 -8.69 -8.59 -5.41
CA GLU A 10 -9.45 -7.42 -5.87
C GLU A 10 -10.46 -7.02 -4.81
N ILE A 11 -10.39 -5.77 -4.32
CA ILE A 11 -11.30 -5.25 -3.29
C ILE A 11 -12.23 -4.21 -3.92
N VAL A 12 -13.53 -4.52 -3.90
CA VAL A 12 -14.61 -3.60 -4.29
C VAL A 12 -15.09 -2.85 -3.04
N ASP A 13 -14.42 -1.76 -2.71
CA ASP A 13 -14.84 -0.88 -1.60
C ASP A 13 -15.70 0.26 -2.19
N SER A 14 -17.02 0.18 -2.00
CA SER A 14 -17.91 1.32 -2.22
C SER A 14 -17.89 2.24 -1.00
N ASP A 15 -17.57 3.50 -1.25
CA ASP A 15 -17.73 4.67 -0.39
C ASP A 15 -16.71 4.83 0.76
N ILE A 16 -15.88 5.88 0.66
CA ILE A 16 -15.60 6.91 1.69
C ILE A 16 -14.59 7.89 1.08
N ILE A 17 -15.04 9.13 0.88
CA ILE A 17 -14.18 10.32 0.67
C ILE A 17 -14.09 10.95 2.05
N ASP A 18 -12.90 10.99 2.64
CA ASP A 18 -12.61 11.88 3.76
C ASP A 18 -11.18 12.39 3.64
N ASP A 19 -11.03 13.68 3.84
CA ASP A 19 -9.90 14.51 3.44
C ASP A 19 -8.81 14.53 4.52
N THR A 20 -7.58 14.70 4.05
CA THR A 20 -6.38 15.23 4.74
C THR A 20 -5.59 14.35 5.74
N VAL A 21 -4.37 13.96 5.35
CA VAL A 21 -3.25 13.63 6.25
C VAL A 21 -2.04 14.52 5.90
N GLU A 22 -1.46 15.17 6.91
CA GLU A 22 -0.38 16.16 6.82
C GLU A 22 0.83 15.67 6.00
N ASP A 23 1.09 16.39 4.91
CA ASP A 23 2.27 16.37 4.07
C ASP A 23 3.44 17.06 4.80
N SER A 24 4.56 16.39 5.11
CA SER A 24 5.83 17.14 5.29
C SER A 24 7.14 16.34 5.32
N ASN A 25 7.18 15.01 5.49
CA ASN A 25 8.48 14.31 5.63
C ASN A 25 8.73 13.13 4.69
N LEU A 26 7.76 12.73 3.85
CA LEU A 26 7.90 11.54 3.01
C LEU A 26 8.76 11.78 1.76
N GLN A 27 8.66 12.94 1.12
CA GLN A 27 9.52 13.28 -0.02
C GLN A 27 11.01 13.31 0.38
N GLY A 28 11.35 13.93 1.51
CA GLY A 28 12.72 13.95 2.03
C GLY A 28 13.22 12.54 2.41
N ARG A 29 12.34 11.68 2.91
CA ARG A 29 12.67 10.26 3.17
C ARG A 29 12.89 9.47 1.88
N ALA A 30 12.10 9.73 0.83
CA ALA A 30 12.25 9.05 -0.45
C ALA A 30 13.64 9.33 -1.04
N SER A 31 14.04 10.59 -1.07
CA SER A 31 15.36 11.01 -1.56
C SER A 31 16.51 10.49 -0.68
N SER A 32 16.40 10.58 0.65
CA SER A 32 17.50 10.17 1.56
C SER A 32 17.70 8.65 1.64
N LYS A 33 16.61 7.87 1.61
CA LYS A 33 16.68 6.40 1.59
C LYS A 33 16.87 5.82 0.19
N ASN A 34 16.78 6.66 -0.83
CA ASN A 34 16.75 6.26 -2.24
C ASN A 34 15.72 5.15 -2.49
N GLN A 35 14.53 5.31 -1.90
CA GLN A 35 13.42 4.36 -1.94
C GLN A 35 12.09 5.10 -1.98
N ASP A 36 11.20 4.72 -2.89
CA ASP A 36 9.84 5.26 -2.96
C ASP A 36 9.11 5.16 -1.61
N GLN A 37 8.29 6.16 -1.30
CA GLN A 37 7.50 6.21 -0.06
C GLN A 37 6.02 6.31 -0.39
N GLY A 38 5.25 5.30 0.00
CA GLY A 38 3.79 5.31 -0.12
C GLY A 38 3.13 6.02 1.07
N GLN A 39 2.12 6.84 0.78
CA GLN A 39 1.25 7.47 1.78
C GLN A 39 -0.20 7.06 1.54
N TRP A 40 -0.87 6.59 2.58
CA TRP A 40 -2.31 6.32 2.57
C TRP A 40 -3.09 7.64 2.48
N LEU A 41 -4.13 7.68 1.65
CA LEU A 41 -5.12 8.76 1.69
C LEU A 41 -5.99 8.66 2.93
N ASN A 42 -6.30 7.43 3.36
CA ASN A 42 -7.14 7.15 4.52
C ASN A 42 -6.49 6.08 5.41
N ASP A 43 -6.19 6.43 6.66
CA ASP A 43 -5.63 5.51 7.65
C ASP A 43 -6.60 4.38 8.05
N GLN A 44 -7.87 4.40 7.65
CA GLN A 44 -8.76 3.26 7.85
C GLN A 44 -8.58 2.17 6.79
N ASP A 45 -7.94 2.48 5.65
CA ASP A 45 -7.77 1.52 4.57
C ASP A 45 -6.88 0.35 4.99
N TRP A 46 -5.84 0.60 5.82
CA TRP A 46 -4.99 -0.48 6.34
C TRP A 46 -5.73 -1.39 7.34
N LEU A 47 -6.71 -0.86 8.10
CA LEU A 47 -7.53 -1.66 9.01
C LEU A 47 -8.50 -2.58 8.26
N LYS A 48 -9.07 -2.12 7.14
CA LYS A 48 -9.93 -2.94 6.29
C LYS A 48 -9.12 -4.05 5.63
N LEU A 49 -7.93 -3.73 5.17
CA LEU A 49 -6.98 -4.68 4.61
C LEU A 49 -6.67 -5.85 5.56
N GLU A 50 -6.46 -5.57 6.85
CA GLU A 50 -6.20 -6.62 7.83
C GLU A 50 -7.26 -7.72 7.85
N LYS A 51 -8.53 -7.38 7.60
CA LYS A 51 -9.66 -8.31 7.59
C LYS A 51 -9.81 -9.07 6.27
N LEU A 52 -9.36 -8.49 5.15
CA LEU A 52 -9.62 -9.00 3.81
C LEU A 52 -8.51 -9.92 3.29
N ILE A 53 -7.30 -9.82 3.86
CA ILE A 53 -6.14 -10.56 3.39
C ILE A 53 -5.96 -11.80 4.25
N PRO A 54 -5.59 -12.95 3.65
CA PRO A 54 -5.28 -14.12 4.43
C PRO A 54 -4.28 -13.85 5.56
N ASN A 55 -4.53 -14.46 6.73
CA ASN A 55 -3.74 -14.25 7.94
C ASN A 55 -2.48 -15.13 8.00
N TYR A 56 -2.02 -15.70 6.88
CA TYR A 56 -0.76 -16.44 6.85
C TYR A 56 0.42 -15.54 6.50
N TYR A 57 1.62 -16.05 6.79
CA TYR A 57 2.87 -15.37 6.46
C TYR A 57 3.01 -15.17 4.95
N GLY A 58 3.41 -13.96 4.55
CA GLY A 58 3.64 -13.67 3.14
C GLY A 58 3.70 -12.18 2.83
N ASN A 59 3.95 -11.89 1.56
CA ASN A 59 3.83 -10.56 0.98
C ASN A 59 2.72 -10.61 -0.07
N TYR A 60 1.74 -9.72 0.06
CA TYR A 60 0.55 -9.67 -0.79
C TYR A 60 0.54 -8.34 -1.54
N THR A 61 0.11 -8.38 -2.79
CA THR A 61 -0.19 -7.18 -3.56
C THR A 61 -1.68 -7.12 -3.83
N ILE A 62 -2.28 -6.01 -3.43
CA ILE A 62 -3.72 -5.84 -3.44
C ILE A 62 -4.05 -4.72 -4.39
N LYS A 63 -5.08 -4.95 -5.20
CA LYS A 63 -5.62 -3.95 -6.10
C LYS A 63 -6.96 -3.47 -5.57
N PHE A 64 -7.05 -2.18 -5.33
CA PHE A 64 -8.29 -1.50 -4.97
C PHE A 64 -9.00 -0.98 -6.21
N ASN A 65 -10.33 -0.91 -6.15
CA ASN A 65 -11.15 -0.31 -7.19
C ASN A 65 -11.38 1.20 -7.01
N ARG A 66 -10.59 1.83 -6.14
CA ARG A 66 -10.55 3.28 -5.90
C ARG A 66 -9.13 3.74 -5.55
N PRO A 67 -8.83 5.04 -5.69
CA PRO A 67 -7.62 5.64 -5.12
C PRO A 67 -7.48 5.35 -3.63
N ILE A 68 -6.29 4.96 -3.19
CA ILE A 68 -5.96 4.68 -1.77
C ILE A 68 -4.78 5.48 -1.24
N GLY A 69 -4.03 6.15 -2.13
CA GLY A 69 -2.75 6.71 -1.73
C GLY A 69 -2.08 7.54 -2.80
N ARG A 70 -0.88 7.97 -2.45
CA ARG A 70 0.13 8.53 -3.35
C ARG A 70 1.50 7.91 -3.07
N VAL A 71 2.41 8.01 -4.03
CA VAL A 71 3.79 7.55 -3.90
C VAL A 71 4.74 8.70 -4.23
N TYR A 72 5.64 8.99 -3.29
CA TYR A 72 6.74 9.93 -3.47
C TYR A 72 7.94 9.18 -4.04
N HIS A 73 8.42 9.63 -5.20
CA HIS A 73 9.55 9.01 -5.89
C HIS A 73 10.88 9.65 -5.51
N THR A 74 11.96 8.91 -5.74
CA THR A 74 13.32 9.37 -5.45
C THR A 74 13.75 10.56 -6.29
N ASP A 75 13.18 10.74 -7.48
CA ASP A 75 13.44 11.84 -8.40
C ASP A 75 12.67 13.14 -8.09
N GLY A 76 11.86 13.14 -7.02
CA GLY A 76 11.05 14.29 -6.63
C GLY A 76 9.64 14.30 -7.22
N SER A 77 9.32 13.36 -8.13
CA SER A 77 7.97 13.23 -8.66
C SER A 77 7.03 12.55 -7.66
N VAL A 78 5.73 12.80 -7.83
CA VAL A 78 4.67 12.18 -7.02
C VAL A 78 3.67 11.53 -7.96
N THR A 79 3.36 10.25 -7.71
CA THR A 79 2.22 9.57 -8.33
C THR A 79 1.05 9.60 -7.36
N ASP A 80 0.06 10.45 -7.64
CA ASP A 80 -1.22 10.47 -6.94
C ASP A 80 -2.15 9.34 -7.40
N ASN A 81 -3.20 9.11 -6.62
CA ASN A 81 -4.29 8.19 -6.93
C ASN A 81 -3.84 6.75 -7.20
N VAL A 82 -2.82 6.27 -6.49
CA VAL A 82 -2.41 4.87 -6.62
C VAL A 82 -3.49 3.95 -6.07
N ILE A 83 -3.64 2.78 -6.71
CA ILE A 83 -4.67 1.79 -6.40
C ILE A 83 -4.09 0.45 -5.92
N TYR A 84 -2.76 0.37 -5.77
CA TYR A 84 -2.07 -0.84 -5.35
C TYR A 84 -1.44 -0.63 -3.99
N ALA A 85 -1.46 -1.67 -3.15
CA ALA A 85 -0.73 -1.70 -1.89
C ALA A 85 0.03 -3.01 -1.74
N VAL A 86 1.19 -2.94 -1.09
CA VAL A 86 1.92 -4.12 -0.64
C VAL A 86 1.72 -4.28 0.85
N ILE A 87 1.49 -5.52 1.27
CA ILE A 87 1.31 -5.87 2.68
C ILE A 87 2.16 -7.08 2.99
N GLY A 88 3.06 -6.92 3.95
CA GLY A 88 3.83 -8.03 4.52
C GLY A 88 3.25 -8.44 5.86
N ARG A 89 3.09 -9.74 6.09
CA ARG A 89 2.72 -10.33 7.38
C ARG A 89 3.91 -11.03 8.06
N ASN A 90 3.91 -11.05 9.38
CA ASN A 90 4.82 -11.84 10.21
C ASN A 90 4.39 -13.33 10.22
N PRO A 91 5.26 -14.25 10.70
CA PRO A 91 4.91 -15.66 10.84
C PRO A 91 3.68 -15.95 11.73
N ASP A 92 3.38 -15.06 12.67
CA ASP A 92 2.19 -15.13 13.54
C ASP A 92 0.91 -14.58 12.89
N GLY A 93 1.00 -14.14 11.63
CA GLY A 93 -0.13 -13.58 10.88
C GLY A 93 -0.37 -12.09 11.12
N THR A 94 0.34 -11.43 12.03
CA THR A 94 0.22 -9.97 12.24
C THR A 94 0.78 -9.18 11.07
N ILE A 95 0.27 -7.96 10.83
CA ILE A 95 0.82 -7.07 9.78
C ILE A 95 2.19 -6.57 10.21
N LYS A 96 3.19 -6.78 9.35
CA LYS A 96 4.56 -6.27 9.51
C LYS A 96 4.73 -4.88 8.88
N TYR A 97 4.15 -4.70 7.70
CA TYR A 97 4.15 -3.42 6.98
C TYR A 97 3.00 -3.40 5.96
N ALA A 98 2.50 -2.20 5.67
CA ALA A 98 1.48 -1.95 4.67
C ALA A 98 1.68 -0.56 4.08
N TYR A 99 1.85 -0.44 2.76
CA TYR A 99 1.98 0.86 2.11
C TYR A 99 1.51 0.84 0.66
N PRO A 100 0.99 1.97 0.14
CA PRO A 100 0.64 2.11 -1.26
C PRO A 100 1.87 2.04 -2.17
N ILE A 101 1.71 1.46 -3.36
CA ILE A 101 2.74 1.36 -4.38
C ILE A 101 2.18 1.78 -5.75
N VAL A 102 3.08 2.14 -6.66
CA VAL A 102 2.74 2.18 -8.08
C VAL A 102 2.51 0.76 -8.60
N LYS A 103 1.86 0.64 -9.76
CA LYS A 103 1.55 -0.67 -10.38
C LYS A 103 2.78 -1.60 -10.30
N PRO A 104 2.64 -2.81 -9.72
CA PRO A 104 3.73 -3.78 -9.68
C PRO A 104 4.17 -4.13 -11.10
N LYS A 105 5.48 -4.32 -11.31
CA LYS A 105 6.06 -4.75 -12.59
C LYS A 105 5.76 -6.22 -12.87
#